data_AF-A0A8V0ZW53-F1
#
_entry.id   AF-A0A8V0ZW53-F1
#
_cell.length_a   1.000
_cell.length_b   1.000
_cell.length_c   1.000
_cell.angle_alpha   90.00
_cell.angle_beta   90.00
_cell.angle_gamma   90.00
#
_symmetry.space_group_name_H-M   'P 1'
#
loop_
_entity.id
_entity.type
_entity.pdbx_description
1 polymer ?
#
loop_
_entity_poly.entity_id
_entity_poly.type
_entity_poly.pdbx_seq_one_letter_code
_entity_poly.pdbx_strand_id
1 'polypeptide(L)'
;MGDPGGMRGAAETVAALGEFGGRGHLLAPPIAPPPPGPAEVEVTWQEILSLSELQGLDVAADPSYDPQFCPLPPPAPLYPLQPLPPPIPPTPPFPPHFLPPFPTPPCPPPAPHYPPPPPPSTLPAPPPRSSRDARRALALSLPIGPDAIINLPAEDFNALLGRSHLSGAELALARDIRRRGKNKVAAQKCRRRKLEAIAGLQEELGRLGRERERLLRARGQAERALGALRRDLAHITAQSRGRQR
;
A
#
# COMPACT_ATOMS: atom_id res chain seq x y z
N MET A 1 -52.39 29.40 1.06
CA MET A 1 -53.58 28.59 1.41
C MET A 1 -53.17 27.15 1.10
N GLY A 2 -52.69 26.34 2.04
CA GLY A 2 -53.35 25.86 3.28
C GLY A 2 -54.18 24.62 2.88
N ASP A 3 -54.01 23.40 3.37
CA ASP A 3 -53.33 22.83 4.54
C ASP A 3 -52.94 21.34 4.24
N PRO A 4 -52.12 20.69 5.11
CA PRO A 4 -51.50 19.39 4.93
C PRO A 4 -52.23 18.24 5.65
N GLY A 5 -51.95 16.99 5.26
CA GLY A 5 -52.20 15.80 6.08
C GLY A 5 -50.88 15.07 6.32
N GLY A 6 -50.34 14.87 7.52
CA GLY A 6 -50.94 14.98 8.85
C GLY A 6 -51.24 13.64 9.50
N MET A 7 -50.43 12.60 9.29
CA MET A 7 -50.51 11.35 10.08
C MET A 7 -49.65 11.49 11.34
N ARG A 8 -50.28 11.96 12.43
CA ARG A 8 -50.02 11.52 13.81
C ARG A 8 -50.24 9.99 13.84
N GLY A 9 -49.48 9.14 14.50
CA GLY A 9 -49.00 9.23 15.88
C GLY A 9 -49.40 7.92 16.54
N ALA A 10 -48.42 7.08 16.88
CA ALA A 10 -48.60 5.97 17.81
C ALA A 10 -47.34 5.94 18.68
N ALA A 11 -47.35 6.85 19.65
CA ALA A 11 -46.57 6.71 20.86
C ALA A 11 -47.29 5.72 21.78
N GLU A 12 -46.51 5.16 22.70
CA GLU A 12 -46.92 4.45 23.92
C GLU A 12 -47.10 2.93 23.81
N THR A 13 -46.04 2.22 24.21
CA THR A 13 -46.14 1.23 25.27
C THR A 13 -44.80 1.17 25.99
N VAL A 14 -44.69 1.97 27.05
CA VAL A 14 -43.60 1.90 28.05
C VAL A 14 -44.14 1.16 29.27
N ALA A 15 -43.23 0.42 29.91
CA ALA A 15 -43.31 -0.21 31.23
C ALA A 15 -43.77 -1.68 31.27
N ALA A 16 -42.78 -2.58 31.37
CA ALA A 16 -42.75 -3.54 32.46
C ALA A 16 -41.33 -4.12 32.64
N LEU A 17 -40.66 -3.62 33.69
CA LEU A 17 -39.84 -4.37 34.65
C LEU A 17 -38.49 -4.94 34.21
N GLY A 18 -37.45 -4.54 34.96
CA GLY A 18 -36.28 -5.39 35.20
C GLY A 18 -34.96 -4.64 35.22
N GLU A 19 -34.69 -3.90 36.30
CA GLU A 19 -33.31 -3.62 36.69
C GLU A 19 -32.53 -4.93 36.81
N PHE A 20 -31.44 -5.08 36.06
CA PHE A 20 -30.33 -5.94 36.46
C PHE A 20 -29.04 -5.32 35.95
N GLY A 21 -28.38 -4.56 36.82
CA GLY A 21 -26.95 -4.33 36.70
C GLY A 21 -26.23 -5.66 36.83
N GLY A 22 -25.25 -5.91 35.96
CA GLY A 22 -24.38 -7.07 36.11
C GLY A 22 -23.67 -7.49 34.83
N ARG A 23 -22.37 -7.18 34.77
CA ARG A 23 -21.32 -7.88 34.03
C ARG A 23 -21.50 -7.99 32.51
N GLY A 24 -20.70 -7.19 31.80
CA GLY A 24 -20.39 -7.44 30.40
C GLY A 24 -19.79 -8.84 30.22
N HIS A 25 -20.56 -9.74 29.62
CA HIS A 25 -20.02 -10.95 29.03
C HIS A 25 -19.27 -10.54 27.77
N LEU A 26 -17.94 -10.62 27.85
CA LEU A 26 -17.04 -10.61 26.70
C LEU A 26 -17.50 -11.71 25.73
N LEU A 27 -18.14 -11.33 24.62
CA LEU A 27 -18.32 -12.23 23.50
C LEU A 27 -16.93 -12.58 22.97
N ALA A 28 -16.52 -13.84 23.13
CA ALA A 28 -15.27 -14.34 22.56
C ALA A 28 -15.26 -14.12 21.03
N PRO A 29 -14.11 -13.79 20.42
CA PRO A 29 -14.01 -13.67 18.98
C PRO A 29 -14.31 -15.02 18.30
N PRO A 30 -14.86 -15.03 17.08
CA PRO A 30 -15.11 -16.26 16.35
C PRO A 30 -13.79 -17.02 16.15
N ILE A 31 -13.80 -18.29 16.55
CA ILE A 31 -12.66 -19.21 16.43
C ILE A 31 -12.26 -19.27 14.95
N ALA A 32 -11.05 -18.82 14.65
CA ALA A 32 -10.47 -18.97 13.32
C ALA A 32 -10.39 -20.48 12.99
N PRO A 33 -10.72 -20.91 11.75
CA PRO A 33 -10.57 -22.31 11.38
C PRO A 33 -9.09 -22.73 11.53
N PRO A 34 -8.83 -23.99 11.91
CA PRO A 34 -7.48 -24.48 12.12
C PRO A 34 -6.65 -24.33 10.83
N PRO A 35 -5.32 -24.08 10.95
CA PRO A 35 -4.45 -24.01 9.79
C PRO A 35 -4.47 -25.34 9.02
N PRO A 36 -4.43 -25.30 7.68
CA PRO A 36 -4.46 -26.51 6.86
C PRO A 36 -3.30 -27.43 7.23
N GLY A 37 -3.58 -28.73 7.27
CA GLY A 37 -2.57 -29.74 7.61
C GLY A 37 -1.47 -29.79 6.55
N PRO A 38 -0.27 -30.31 6.86
CA PRO A 38 0.87 -30.34 5.94
C PRO A 38 0.56 -31.04 4.60
N ALA A 39 -0.37 -32.00 4.60
CA ALA A 39 -0.83 -32.66 3.38
C ALA A 39 -1.73 -31.77 2.50
N GLU A 40 -2.55 -30.91 3.09
CA GLU A 40 -3.39 -29.95 2.34
C GLU A 40 -2.54 -28.83 1.74
N VAL A 41 -1.48 -28.43 2.46
CA VAL A 41 -0.50 -27.46 1.97
C VAL A 41 0.25 -28.03 0.76
N GLU A 42 0.67 -29.30 0.80
CA GLU A 42 1.34 -29.96 -0.33
C GLU A 42 0.41 -30.06 -1.55
N VAL A 43 -0.86 -30.43 -1.37
CA VAL A 43 -1.85 -30.48 -2.46
C VAL A 43 -2.06 -29.08 -3.07
N THR A 44 -2.13 -28.04 -2.24
CA THR A 44 -2.26 -26.66 -2.71
C THR A 44 -1.03 -26.21 -3.50
N TRP A 45 0.17 -26.59 -3.06
CA TRP A 45 1.41 -26.32 -3.80
C TRP A 45 1.49 -27.09 -5.11
N GLN A 46 1.03 -28.35 -5.12
CA GLN A 46 0.94 -29.17 -6.32
C GLN A 46 0.00 -28.53 -7.35
N GLU A 47 -1.17 -28.05 -6.92
CA GLU A 47 -2.13 -27.32 -7.79
C GLU A 47 -1.54 -26.03 -8.36
N ILE A 48 -0.81 -25.25 -7.56
CA ILE A 48 -0.15 -24.01 -8.00
C ILE A 48 0.95 -24.30 -9.04
N LEU A 49 1.73 -25.37 -8.83
CA LEU A 49 2.78 -25.77 -9.77
C LEU A 49 2.19 -26.32 -11.08
N SER A 50 1.03 -27.00 -11.01
CA SER A 50 0.28 -27.44 -12.21
C SER A 50 -0.33 -26.28 -13.01
N LEU A 51 -0.56 -25.11 -12.42
CA LEU A 51 -1.09 -23.94 -13.12
C LEU A 51 -0.04 -23.19 -13.98
N SER A 52 1.22 -23.64 -13.99
CA SER A 52 2.29 -23.03 -14.80
C SER A 52 2.43 -23.63 -16.22
N GLU A 53 1.63 -24.62 -16.60
CA GLU A 53 1.66 -25.26 -17.93
C GLU A 53 0.80 -24.57 -19.03
N LEU A 54 0.60 -23.26 -18.95
CA LEU A 54 0.12 -22.46 -20.08
C LEU A 54 1.12 -21.35 -20.40
N GLN A 55 2.32 -21.75 -20.82
CA GLN A 55 3.22 -20.93 -21.62
C GLN A 55 2.69 -20.86 -23.05
N GLY A 56 2.02 -19.75 -23.37
CA GLY A 56 1.49 -19.46 -24.71
C GLY A 56 1.32 -17.97 -24.97
N LEU A 57 2.14 -17.12 -24.35
CA LEU A 57 2.28 -15.71 -24.72
C LEU A 57 3.72 -15.45 -25.11
N ASP A 58 3.95 -15.55 -26.41
CA ASP A 58 5.14 -15.12 -27.11
C ASP A 58 5.30 -13.61 -26.89
N VAL A 59 6.18 -13.22 -25.96
CA VAL A 59 6.64 -11.83 -25.84
C VAL A 59 7.60 -11.61 -26.99
N ALA A 60 7.09 -10.97 -28.04
CA ALA A 60 7.90 -10.48 -29.15
C ALA A 60 9.13 -9.74 -28.59
N ALA A 61 10.30 -10.36 -28.78
CA ALA A 61 11.58 -9.73 -28.52
C ALA A 61 11.76 -8.61 -29.55
N ASP A 62 11.66 -7.36 -29.09
CA ASP A 62 11.95 -6.17 -29.87
C ASP A 62 13.46 -6.16 -30.20
N PRO A 63 13.89 -6.09 -31.48
CA PRO A 63 15.30 -6.24 -31.86
C PRO A 63 16.07 -4.92 -31.74
N SER A 64 16.07 -4.30 -30.55
CA SER A 64 16.75 -3.01 -30.32
C SER A 64 17.94 -3.08 -29.35
N TYR A 65 18.50 -4.26 -29.10
CA TYR A 65 19.74 -4.39 -28.33
C TYR A 65 20.89 -4.84 -29.24
N ASP A 66 21.64 -3.87 -29.76
CA ASP A 66 22.91 -4.09 -30.45
C ASP A 66 24.07 -4.07 -29.42
N PRO A 67 24.78 -5.18 -29.17
CA PRO A 67 25.79 -5.27 -28.12
C PRO A 67 27.10 -4.52 -28.41
N GLN A 68 27.25 -3.86 -29.56
CA GLN A 68 28.57 -3.39 -30.03
C GLN A 68 29.02 -1.99 -29.56
N PHE A 69 28.25 -1.26 -28.75
CA PHE A 69 28.54 0.16 -28.44
C PHE A 69 28.92 0.52 -26.99
N CYS A 70 29.25 -0.45 -26.14
CA CYS A 70 29.74 -0.15 -24.78
C CYS A 70 31.25 -0.43 -24.65
N PRO A 71 32.14 0.58 -24.73
CA PRO A 71 33.53 0.37 -24.35
C PRO A 71 33.60 0.18 -22.83
N LEU A 72 33.94 -1.03 -22.39
CA LEU A 72 34.22 -1.32 -20.98
C LEU A 72 35.41 -0.47 -20.50
N PRO A 73 35.34 0.14 -19.30
CA PRO A 73 36.50 0.82 -18.72
C PRO A 73 37.62 -0.18 -18.38
N PRO A 74 38.90 0.22 -18.48
CA PRO A 74 40.02 -0.68 -18.20
C PRO A 74 40.03 -1.10 -16.72
N PRO A 75 40.50 -2.34 -16.42
CA PRO A 75 40.54 -2.86 -15.07
C PRO A 75 41.49 -2.04 -14.18
N ALA A 76 41.06 -1.77 -12.95
CA ALA A 76 41.87 -1.07 -11.95
C ALA A 76 43.13 -1.88 -11.60
N PRO A 77 44.27 -1.22 -11.29
CA PRO A 77 45.49 -1.91 -10.90
C PRO A 77 45.28 -2.69 -9.60
N LEU A 78 45.67 -3.97 -9.63
CA LEU A 78 45.64 -4.85 -8.47
C LEU A 78 46.70 -4.40 -7.45
N TYR A 79 46.26 -3.78 -6.37
CA TYR A 79 47.08 -3.62 -5.17
C TYR A 79 47.21 -4.96 -4.44
N PRO A 80 48.33 -5.24 -3.75
CA PRO A 80 48.48 -6.46 -2.95
C PRO A 80 47.41 -6.51 -1.86
N LEU A 81 46.59 -7.56 -1.87
CA LEU A 81 45.56 -7.78 -0.86
C LEU A 81 46.23 -8.00 0.49
N GLN A 82 45.83 -7.18 1.47
CA GLN A 82 46.17 -7.37 2.88
C GLN A 82 45.56 -8.72 3.35
N PRO A 83 46.23 -9.52 4.21
CA PRO A 83 45.70 -10.80 4.66
C PRO A 83 44.34 -10.64 5.35
N LEU A 84 43.33 -11.31 4.82
CA LEU A 84 41.99 -11.36 5.39
C LEU A 84 42.06 -12.00 6.79
N PRO A 85 41.39 -11.45 7.82
CA PRO A 85 41.30 -12.12 9.12
C PRO A 85 40.62 -13.50 8.96
N PRO A 86 40.97 -14.48 9.81
CA PRO A 86 40.39 -15.81 9.72
C PRO A 86 38.86 -15.76 9.86
N PRO A 87 38.13 -16.65 9.17
CA PRO A 87 36.68 -16.71 9.27
C PRO A 87 36.27 -17.01 10.71
N ILE A 88 35.36 -16.20 11.24
CA ILE A 88 34.72 -16.41 12.53
C ILE A 88 33.96 -17.74 12.44
N PRO A 89 34.13 -18.70 13.38
CA PRO A 89 33.41 -19.96 13.35
C PRO A 89 31.89 -19.69 13.41
N PRO A 90 31.07 -20.54 12.76
CA PRO A 90 29.62 -20.41 12.85
C PRO A 90 29.20 -20.53 14.32
N THR A 91 28.54 -19.48 14.82
CA THR A 91 27.87 -19.54 16.11
C THR A 91 26.81 -20.64 16.06
N PRO A 92 26.73 -21.52 17.07
CA PRO A 92 25.66 -22.52 17.12
C PRO A 92 24.31 -21.79 17.13
N PRO A 93 23.25 -22.38 16.54
CA PRO A 93 21.93 -21.79 16.62
C PRO A 93 21.55 -21.66 18.09
N PHE A 94 21.27 -20.43 18.52
CA PHE A 94 20.72 -20.20 19.84
C PHE A 94 19.47 -21.10 20.00
N PRO A 95 19.38 -21.92 21.05
CA PRO A 95 18.13 -22.61 21.36
C PRO A 95 17.00 -21.57 21.48
N PRO A 96 15.75 -21.90 21.10
CA PRO A 96 14.62 -21.01 21.25
C PRO A 96 14.25 -20.95 22.73
N HIS A 97 15.10 -20.32 23.54
CA HIS A 97 14.68 -19.84 24.83
C HIS A 97 13.68 -18.75 24.53
N PHE A 98 12.41 -19.09 24.68
CA PHE A 98 11.35 -18.15 24.98
C PHE A 98 11.90 -17.20 26.03
N LEU A 99 12.33 -16.02 25.61
CA LEU A 99 12.43 -14.90 26.52
C LEU A 99 11.03 -14.79 27.12
N PRO A 100 10.86 -14.88 28.45
CA PRO A 100 9.57 -14.63 29.04
C PRO A 100 9.15 -13.23 28.55
N PRO A 101 7.86 -13.03 28.20
CA PRO A 101 7.40 -11.72 27.79
C PRO A 101 7.84 -10.74 28.89
N PHE A 102 8.58 -9.70 28.48
CA PHE A 102 8.88 -8.60 29.39
C PHE A 102 7.57 -8.21 30.10
N PRO A 103 7.55 -8.05 31.43
CA PRO A 103 6.36 -7.59 32.11
C PRO A 103 5.94 -6.30 31.43
N THR A 104 4.82 -6.35 30.73
CA THR A 104 4.25 -5.17 30.09
C THR A 104 3.93 -4.22 31.23
N PRO A 105 4.49 -2.99 31.24
CA PRO A 105 4.07 -2.02 32.23
C PRO A 105 2.55 -1.88 32.12
N PRO A 106 1.82 -1.77 33.24
CA PRO A 106 0.37 -1.60 33.20
C PRO A 106 0.05 -0.43 32.27
N CYS A 107 -0.93 -0.64 31.38
CA CYS A 107 -1.37 0.41 30.47
C CYS A 107 -1.61 1.68 31.28
N PRO A 108 -1.04 2.84 30.89
CA PRO A 108 -1.40 4.09 31.52
C PRO A 108 -2.93 4.24 31.42
N PRO A 109 -3.59 4.78 32.46
CA PRO A 109 -5.03 5.00 32.41
C PRO A 109 -5.36 5.80 31.15
N PRO A 110 -6.52 5.56 30.51
CA PRO A 110 -6.95 6.36 29.37
C PRO A 110 -6.85 7.83 29.77
N ALA A 111 -6.09 8.60 28.98
CA ALA A 111 -5.99 10.03 29.20
C ALA A 111 -7.42 10.57 29.35
N PRO A 112 -7.72 11.38 30.37
CA PRO A 112 -9.05 11.98 30.48
C PRO A 112 -9.40 12.59 29.13
N HIS A 113 -10.61 12.33 28.66
CA HIS A 113 -11.13 12.88 27.41
C HIS A 113 -11.12 14.39 27.51
N TYR A 114 -9.98 15.00 27.16
CA TYR A 114 -9.93 16.39 26.85
C TYR A 114 -10.66 16.55 25.51
N PRO A 115 -11.67 17.42 25.42
CA PRO A 115 -12.17 17.82 24.11
C PRO A 115 -10.96 18.27 23.29
N PRO A 116 -10.91 17.92 21.98
CA PRO A 116 -9.85 18.45 21.13
C PRO A 116 -9.82 19.97 21.31
N PRO A 117 -8.63 20.57 21.47
CA PRO A 117 -8.54 22.02 21.59
C PRO A 117 -9.32 22.63 20.43
N PRO A 118 -10.10 23.71 20.67
CA PRO A 118 -10.82 24.37 19.59
C PRO A 118 -9.83 24.65 18.46
N PRO A 119 -10.22 24.45 17.18
CA PRO A 119 -9.35 24.79 16.06
C PRO A 119 -8.86 26.22 16.31
N PRO A 120 -7.55 26.49 16.18
CA PRO A 120 -7.01 27.81 16.47
C PRO A 120 -7.75 28.81 15.61
N SER A 121 -8.73 29.48 16.21
CA SER A 121 -9.49 30.51 15.55
C SER A 121 -8.50 31.66 15.42
N THR A 122 -8.00 31.84 14.20
CA THR A 122 -7.17 32.97 13.81
C THR A 122 -5.73 32.97 14.35
N LEU A 123 -5.05 31.81 14.38
CA LEU A 123 -3.62 31.87 14.07
C LEU A 123 -3.52 32.05 12.55
N PRO A 124 -2.87 33.12 12.05
CA PRO A 124 -2.63 33.23 10.62
C PRO A 124 -1.93 31.94 10.20
N ALA A 125 -2.48 31.25 9.19
CA ALA A 125 -1.80 30.15 8.54
C ALA A 125 -0.33 30.57 8.39
N PRO A 126 0.65 29.75 8.82
CA PRO A 126 2.05 30.14 8.73
C PRO A 126 2.25 30.63 7.30
N PRO A 127 2.69 31.90 7.12
CA PRO A 127 2.63 32.57 5.82
C PRO A 127 3.18 31.60 4.79
N PRO A 128 2.49 31.37 3.66
CA PRO A 128 2.78 30.29 2.72
C PRO A 128 4.25 30.35 2.45
N ARG A 129 5.04 29.43 3.05
CA ARG A 129 6.45 29.66 3.39
C ARG A 129 7.12 30.48 2.31
N SER A 130 7.11 31.82 2.43
CA SER A 130 7.90 32.67 1.56
C SER A 130 9.29 32.31 2.02
N SER A 131 9.91 31.51 1.15
CA SER A 131 10.71 30.36 1.58
C SER A 131 11.70 30.84 2.61
N ARG A 132 11.89 30.11 3.71
CA ARG A 132 13.02 30.39 4.61
C ARG A 132 14.32 30.57 3.79
N ASP A 133 14.40 29.86 2.67
CA ASP A 133 15.44 29.97 1.67
C ASP A 133 15.33 31.23 0.79
N ALA A 134 14.13 31.73 0.46
CA ALA A 134 13.93 33.03 -0.18
C ALA A 134 14.40 34.19 0.69
N ARG A 135 14.06 34.19 1.99
CA ARG A 135 14.54 35.20 2.95
C ARG A 135 16.05 35.15 3.13
N ARG A 136 16.64 33.94 3.16
CA ARG A 136 18.09 33.75 3.24
C ARG A 136 18.81 34.15 1.96
N ALA A 137 18.22 33.85 0.79
CA ALA A 137 18.75 34.25 -0.50
C ALA A 137 18.76 35.77 -0.66
N LEU A 138 17.69 36.46 -0.21
CA LEU A 138 17.63 37.92 -0.17
C LEU A 138 18.63 38.52 0.83
N ALA A 139 18.78 37.93 2.03
CA ALA A 139 19.71 38.41 3.04
C ALA A 139 21.19 38.33 2.61
N LEU A 140 21.53 37.36 1.75
CA LEU A 140 22.85 37.23 1.12
C LEU A 140 22.89 37.80 -0.32
N SER A 141 21.86 38.57 -0.72
CA SER A 141 21.77 39.22 -2.04
C SER A 141 22.14 38.30 -3.21
N LEU A 142 21.68 37.04 -3.18
CA LEU A 142 21.96 36.10 -4.25
C LEU A 142 21.40 36.66 -5.57
N PRO A 143 22.19 36.71 -6.67
CA PRO A 143 21.76 37.23 -7.96
C PRO A 143 20.72 36.35 -8.66
N ILE A 144 20.28 35.27 -8.00
CA ILE A 144 19.44 34.21 -8.55
C ILE A 144 18.31 33.92 -7.56
N GLY A 145 17.08 33.90 -8.07
CA GLY A 145 15.91 33.57 -7.26
C GLY A 145 15.94 32.11 -6.74
N PRO A 146 15.34 31.85 -5.57
CA PRO A 146 15.31 30.51 -4.97
C PRO A 146 14.64 29.45 -5.87
N ASP A 147 13.63 29.81 -6.65
CA ASP A 147 12.98 28.89 -7.59
C ASP A 147 13.90 28.53 -8.77
N ALA A 148 14.66 29.50 -9.28
CA ALA A 148 15.66 29.26 -10.33
C ALA A 148 16.80 28.35 -9.81
N ILE A 149 17.25 28.54 -8.57
CA ILE A 149 18.24 27.67 -7.90
C ILE A 149 17.79 26.20 -7.90
N ILE A 150 16.49 25.95 -7.68
CA ILE A 150 15.94 24.59 -7.59
C ILE A 150 15.78 23.96 -8.97
N ASN A 151 15.29 24.74 -9.95
CA ASN A 151 14.83 24.24 -11.24
C ASN A 151 15.90 24.24 -12.34
N LEU A 152 16.99 25.01 -12.20
CA LEU A 152 18.06 25.02 -13.21
C LEU A 152 18.68 23.62 -13.41
N PRO A 153 19.13 23.27 -14.62
CA PRO A 153 20.02 22.14 -14.89
C PRO A 153 21.31 22.16 -14.05
N ALA A 154 22.00 21.03 -13.93
CA ALA A 154 23.20 20.95 -13.10
C ALA A 154 24.32 21.84 -13.66
N GLU A 155 24.48 21.79 -14.97
CA GLU A 155 25.47 22.44 -15.81
C GLU A 155 25.29 23.96 -15.71
N ASP A 156 24.09 24.45 -15.99
CA ASP A 156 23.76 25.89 -15.94
C ASP A 156 23.93 26.45 -14.53
N PHE A 157 23.51 25.70 -13.51
CA PHE A 157 23.68 26.12 -12.12
C PHE A 157 25.16 26.23 -11.74
N ASN A 158 25.98 25.25 -12.14
CA ASN A 158 27.42 25.27 -11.85
C ASN A 158 28.14 26.39 -12.62
N ALA A 159 27.77 26.63 -13.88
CA ALA A 159 28.29 27.73 -14.68
C ALA A 159 27.94 29.08 -14.06
N LEU A 160 26.70 29.23 -13.57
CA LEU A 160 26.22 30.42 -12.91
C LEU A 160 26.95 30.67 -11.57
N LEU A 161 27.16 29.63 -10.75
CA LEU A 161 27.98 29.74 -9.54
C LEU A 161 29.46 30.05 -9.84
N GLY A 162 29.99 29.60 -10.97
CA GLY A 162 31.38 29.85 -11.38
C GLY A 162 31.64 31.23 -11.99
N ARG A 163 30.61 31.85 -12.60
CA ARG A 163 30.69 33.21 -13.18
C ARG A 163 30.37 34.32 -12.17
N SER A 164 29.66 33.99 -11.10
CA SER A 164 29.26 34.95 -10.08
C SER A 164 30.39 35.16 -9.06
N HIS A 165 30.70 36.40 -8.71
CA HIS A 165 31.67 36.74 -7.63
C HIS A 165 31.06 36.49 -6.23
N LEU A 166 30.55 35.29 -5.99
CA LEU A 166 29.91 34.92 -4.73
C LEU A 166 30.94 34.50 -3.68
N SER A 167 30.70 34.90 -2.43
CA SER A 167 31.44 34.44 -1.26
C SER A 167 31.22 32.94 -1.02
N GLY A 168 32.17 32.29 -0.35
CA GLY A 168 32.06 30.87 0.00
C GLY A 168 30.79 30.54 0.81
N ALA A 169 30.34 31.47 1.66
CA ALA A 169 29.09 31.32 2.42
C ALA A 169 27.84 31.35 1.52
N GLU A 170 27.86 32.17 0.47
CA GLU A 170 26.76 32.34 -0.49
C GLU A 170 26.66 31.12 -1.42
N LEU A 171 27.79 30.60 -1.89
CA LEU A 171 27.87 29.35 -2.64
C LEU A 171 27.32 28.16 -1.83
N ALA A 172 27.70 28.07 -0.55
CA ALA A 172 27.21 27.04 0.36
C ALA A 172 25.70 27.17 0.57
N LEU A 173 25.18 28.39 0.76
CA LEU A 173 23.75 28.62 0.86
C LEU A 173 23.01 28.19 -0.41
N ALA A 174 23.44 28.65 -1.58
CA ALA A 174 22.79 28.32 -2.85
C ALA A 174 22.70 26.80 -3.09
N ARG A 175 23.77 26.06 -2.77
CA ARG A 175 23.79 24.58 -2.82
C ARG A 175 22.82 23.96 -1.81
N ASP A 176 22.76 24.46 -0.58
CA ASP A 176 21.83 23.94 0.43
C ASP A 176 20.37 24.19 0.05
N ILE A 177 20.05 25.38 -0.48
CA ILE A 177 18.72 25.72 -1.01
C ILE A 177 18.35 24.74 -2.12
N ARG A 178 19.22 24.52 -3.11
CA ARG A 178 18.97 23.58 -4.21
C ARG A 178 18.75 22.16 -3.71
N ARG A 179 19.60 21.69 -2.80
CA ARG A 179 19.52 20.34 -2.21
C ARG A 179 18.18 20.13 -1.49
N ARG A 180 17.76 21.07 -0.65
CA ARG A 180 16.47 21.01 0.06
C ARG A 180 15.28 21.08 -0.90
N GLY A 181 15.33 21.96 -1.89
CA GLY A 181 14.30 22.08 -2.91
C GLY A 181 14.12 20.80 -3.72
N LYS A 182 15.21 20.20 -4.20
CA LYS A 182 15.18 18.91 -4.91
C LYS A 182 14.65 17.78 -4.02
N ASN A 183 15.05 17.72 -2.74
CA ASN A 183 14.52 16.72 -1.79
C ASN A 183 13.00 16.89 -1.60
N LYS A 184 12.51 18.13 -1.45
CA LYS A 184 11.07 18.43 -1.36
C LYS A 184 10.31 17.89 -2.57
N VAL A 185 10.82 18.14 -3.78
CA VAL A 185 10.21 17.65 -5.03
C VAL A 185 10.27 16.11 -5.11
N ALA A 186 11.39 15.51 -4.73
CA ALA A 186 11.55 14.05 -4.72
C ALA A 186 10.57 13.38 -3.74
N ALA A 187 10.43 13.93 -2.54
CA ALA A 187 9.45 13.45 -1.55
C ALA A 187 8.01 13.58 -2.06
N GLN A 188 7.68 14.68 -2.73
CA GLN A 188 6.37 14.86 -3.36
C GLN A 188 6.12 13.84 -4.48
N LYS A 189 7.11 13.61 -5.36
CA LYS A 189 7.03 12.58 -6.41
C LYS A 189 6.87 11.18 -5.82
N CYS A 190 7.60 10.87 -4.75
CA CYS A 190 7.50 9.58 -4.05
C CYS A 190 6.10 9.36 -3.47
N ARG A 191 5.57 10.36 -2.74
CA ARG A 191 4.20 10.31 -2.19
C ARG A 191 3.16 10.16 -3.31
N ARG A 192 3.29 10.95 -4.38
CA ARG A 192 2.39 10.87 -5.54
C ARG A 192 2.40 9.48 -6.15
N ARG A 193 3.58 8.92 -6.47
CA ARG A 193 3.71 7.55 -7.00
C ARG A 193 3.09 6.50 -6.07
N LYS A 194 3.27 6.64 -4.76
CA LYS A 194 2.66 5.73 -3.78
C LYS A 194 1.13 5.80 -3.80
N LEU A 195 0.56 7.01 -3.90
CA LEU A 195 -0.88 7.21 -3.98
C LEU A 195 -1.45 6.72 -5.31
N GLU A 196 -0.78 6.97 -6.43
CA GLU A 196 -1.12 6.44 -7.76
C GLU A 196 -1.14 4.91 -7.75
N ALA A 197 -0.13 4.28 -7.15
CA ALA A 197 -0.08 2.82 -7.01
C ALA A 197 -1.24 2.27 -6.16
N ILE A 198 -1.57 2.94 -5.05
CA ILE A 198 -2.72 2.54 -4.21
C ILE A 198 -4.03 2.66 -5.02
N ALA A 199 -4.21 3.76 -5.74
CA ALA A 199 -5.41 3.97 -6.56
C ALA A 199 -5.54 2.91 -7.65
N GLY A 200 -4.45 2.59 -8.35
CA GLY A 200 -4.42 1.51 -9.36
C GLY A 200 -4.76 0.14 -8.78
N LEU A 201 -4.22 -0.20 -7.61
CA LEU A 201 -4.56 -1.46 -6.91
C LEU A 201 -6.03 -1.51 -6.48
N GLN A 202 -6.60 -0.40 -6.04
CA GLN A 202 -8.03 -0.32 -5.68
C GLN A 202 -8.92 -0.53 -6.91
N GLU A 203 -8.56 0.04 -8.06
CA GLU A 203 -9.27 -0.18 -9.31
C GLU A 203 -9.20 -1.65 -9.75
N GLU A 204 -8.02 -2.27 -9.66
CA GLU A 204 -7.84 -3.68 -10.01
C GLU A 204 -8.62 -4.61 -9.08
N LEU A 205 -8.60 -4.36 -7.77
CA LEU A 205 -9.46 -5.08 -6.81
C LEU A 205 -10.94 -4.95 -7.19
N GLY A 206 -11.39 -3.75 -7.57
CA GLY A 206 -12.75 -3.52 -8.05
C GLY A 206 -13.07 -4.30 -9.34
N ARG A 207 -12.15 -4.33 -10.29
CA ARG A 207 -12.26 -5.10 -11.55
C ARG A 207 -12.37 -6.60 -11.27
N LEU A 208 -11.47 -7.14 -10.46
CA LEU A 208 -11.44 -8.55 -10.08
C LEU A 208 -12.69 -8.93 -9.28
N GLY A 209 -13.18 -8.05 -8.41
CA GLY A 209 -14.44 -8.25 -7.69
C GLY A 209 -15.64 -8.40 -8.63
N ARG A 210 -15.78 -7.49 -9.60
CA ARG A 210 -16.85 -7.59 -10.62
C ARG A 210 -16.75 -8.86 -11.45
N GLU A 211 -15.53 -9.25 -11.84
CA GLU A 211 -15.31 -10.46 -12.61
C GLU A 211 -15.66 -11.73 -11.81
N ARG A 212 -15.25 -11.79 -10.54
CA ARG A 212 -15.64 -12.86 -9.62
C ARG A 212 -17.16 -13.00 -9.52
N GLU A 213 -17.89 -11.90 -9.35
CA GLU A 213 -19.34 -11.94 -9.31
C GLU A 213 -19.96 -12.43 -10.63
N ARG A 214 -19.43 -11.98 -11.77
CA ARG A 214 -19.87 -12.45 -13.09
C ARG A 214 -19.72 -13.97 -13.22
N LEU A 215 -18.57 -14.51 -12.83
CA LEU A 215 -18.28 -15.93 -12.85
C LEU A 215 -19.18 -16.72 -11.89
N LEU A 216 -19.43 -16.22 -10.68
CA LEU A 216 -20.36 -16.85 -9.74
C LEU A 216 -21.79 -16.91 -10.28
N ARG A 217 -22.26 -15.83 -10.95
CA ARG A 217 -23.57 -15.83 -11.62
C ARG A 217 -23.61 -16.87 -12.74
N ALA A 218 -22.57 -16.95 -13.56
CA ALA A 218 -22.48 -17.94 -14.64
C ALA A 218 -22.45 -19.38 -14.11
N ARG A 219 -21.68 -19.65 -13.04
CA ARG A 219 -21.65 -20.95 -12.37
C ARG A 219 -23.03 -21.37 -11.88
N GLY A 220 -23.74 -20.47 -11.19
CA GLY A 220 -25.10 -20.75 -10.72
C GLY A 220 -26.11 -20.98 -11.86
N GLN A 221 -25.94 -20.32 -13.01
CA GLN A 221 -26.75 -20.59 -14.20
C GLN A 221 -26.46 -21.99 -14.76
N ALA A 222 -25.18 -22.36 -14.85
CA ALA A 222 -24.76 -23.68 -15.33
C ALA A 222 -25.25 -24.80 -14.39
N GLU A 223 -25.15 -24.63 -13.07
CA GLU A 223 -25.68 -25.58 -12.09
C GLU A 223 -27.19 -25.80 -12.24
N ARG A 224 -27.96 -24.72 -12.46
CA ARG A 224 -29.41 -24.81 -12.73
C ARG A 224 -29.71 -25.53 -14.03
N ALA A 225 -28.98 -25.25 -15.11
CA ALA A 225 -29.15 -25.89 -16.40
C ALA A 225 -28.84 -27.40 -16.32
N LEU A 226 -27.73 -27.77 -15.68
CA LEU A 226 -27.39 -29.17 -15.41
C LEU A 226 -28.46 -29.86 -14.56
N GLY A 227 -29.00 -29.18 -13.55
CA GLY A 227 -30.11 -29.70 -12.75
C GLY A 227 -31.38 -29.97 -13.56
N ALA A 228 -31.71 -29.10 -14.52
CA ALA A 228 -32.85 -29.30 -15.42
C ALA A 228 -32.65 -30.51 -16.34
N LEU A 229 -31.50 -30.58 -17.03
CA LEU A 229 -31.17 -31.71 -17.91
C LEU A 229 -31.19 -33.05 -17.18
N ARG A 230 -30.69 -33.09 -15.93
CA ARG A 230 -30.76 -34.30 -15.09
C ARG A 230 -32.19 -34.74 -14.81
N ARG A 231 -33.11 -33.80 -14.54
CA ARG A 231 -34.53 -34.11 -14.34
C ARG A 231 -35.18 -34.62 -15.63
N ASP A 232 -34.88 -33.99 -16.76
CA ASP A 232 -35.43 -34.38 -18.06
C ASP A 232 -34.98 -35.79 -18.44
N LEU A 233 -33.69 -36.11 -18.25
CA LEU A 233 -33.17 -37.46 -18.46
C LEU A 233 -33.82 -38.50 -17.53
N ALA A 234 -34.00 -38.18 -16.25
CA ALA A 234 -34.66 -39.07 -15.30
C ALA A 234 -36.12 -39.35 -15.72
N HIS A 235 -36.82 -38.32 -16.18
CA HIS A 235 -38.20 -38.43 -16.68
C HIS A 235 -38.28 -39.31 -17.94
N ILE A 236 -37.42 -39.08 -18.94
CA ILE A 236 -37.38 -39.90 -20.17
C ILE A 236 -37.06 -41.36 -19.84
N THR A 237 -36.10 -41.59 -18.93
CA THR A 237 -35.70 -42.94 -18.50
C THR A 237 -36.84 -43.67 -17.76
N ALA A 238 -37.64 -42.95 -16.98
CA ALA A 238 -38.81 -43.52 -16.33
C ALA A 238 -39.92 -43.88 -17.35
N GLN A 239 -40.17 -43.01 -18.33
CA GLN A 239 -41.16 -43.25 -19.37
C GLN A 239 -40.81 -44.46 -20.26
N SER A 240 -39.55 -44.61 -20.66
CA SER A 240 -39.11 -45.72 -21.51
C SER A 240 -39.25 -47.07 -20.79
N ARG A 241 -38.95 -47.13 -19.49
CA ARG A 241 -39.17 -48.32 -18.65
C ARG A 241 -40.65 -48.66 -18.47
N GLY A 242 -41.52 -47.65 -18.39
CA GLY A 242 -42.96 -47.84 -18.26
C GLY A 242 -43.64 -48.34 -19.54
N ARG A 243 -43.12 -48.00 -20.72
CA ARG A 243 -43.63 -48.48 -22.02
C ARG A 243 -43.25 -49.92 -22.38
N GLN A 244 -42.27 -50.51 -21.68
CA GLN A 244 -41.77 -51.86 -21.93
C GLN A 244 -42.43 -52.93 -21.04
N ARG A 245 -43.42 -52.55 -20.23
CA ARG A 245 -44.25 -53.43 -19.41
C ARG A 245 -45.68 -53.44 -19.94
#